data_AF-A0AAV1FKU8-F1
#
_entry.id   AF-A0AAV1FKU8-F1
#
_cell.length_a   1.000
_cell.length_b   1.000
_cell.length_c   1.000
_cell.angle_alpha   90.00
_cell.angle_beta   90.00
_cell.angle_gamma   90.00
#
_symmetry.space_group_name_H-M   'P 1'
#
loop_
_entity.id
_entity.type
_entity.pdbx_description
1 polymer ?
#
loop_
_entity_poly.entity_id
_entity_poly.type
_entity_poly.pdbx_seq_one_letter_code
_entity_poly.pdbx_strand_id
1 'polypeptide(L)'
;MARCGVVKPSSKGNVTAQDDTESLPAEAVSSAAQSYHIDTSIANLSAVDMSSAEGEDLPSPFADIPALVHDHSYLPKHFDGLVENVLVYISGFVVRRTLRKLSCDVCRSSLVTDAESARQDQSYHLLTLKNNGGLVIPAEGIVKVVRAAERVVRQAAADSTRSQPIKMLEVRYMVQKRIGTEDVFLLGEHLMIHAMASTVTTTHCRH
;
A
#
# COMPACT_ATOMS: atom_id res chain seq x y z
N MET A 1 48.38 -8.12 26.51
CA MET A 1 48.86 -6.74 26.24
C MET A 1 49.01 -6.57 24.74
N ALA A 2 48.06 -5.87 24.08
CA ALA A 2 48.25 -5.25 22.77
C ALA A 2 47.16 -4.17 22.63
N ARG A 3 47.59 -2.95 22.29
CA ARG A 3 46.81 -1.72 22.22
C ARG A 3 46.20 -1.52 20.83
N CYS A 4 44.97 -1.02 20.84
CA CYS A 4 44.42 0.13 20.09
C CYS A 4 44.76 0.35 18.60
N GLY A 5 43.72 0.49 17.79
CA GLY A 5 43.72 1.20 16.51
C GLY A 5 42.31 1.65 16.13
N VAL A 6 41.91 2.85 16.53
CA VAL A 6 40.67 3.53 16.14
C VAL A 6 40.77 3.95 14.67
N VAL A 7 39.90 3.43 13.81
CA VAL A 7 39.76 3.89 12.42
C VAL A 7 38.65 4.94 12.36
N LYS A 8 39.00 6.17 11.97
CA LYS A 8 38.05 7.26 11.71
C LYS A 8 37.24 6.96 10.43
N PRO A 9 35.92 7.20 10.39
CA PRO A 9 35.16 7.10 9.15
C PRO A 9 35.49 8.30 8.24
N SER A 10 35.90 8.00 7.01
CA SER A 10 36.13 8.98 5.94
C SER A 10 34.79 9.48 5.40
N SER A 11 34.49 10.75 5.63
CA SER A 11 33.32 11.47 5.11
C SER A 11 33.57 11.95 3.68
N LYS A 12 33.24 11.16 2.66
CA LYS A 12 33.02 11.64 1.29
C LYS A 12 31.83 10.91 0.67
N GLY A 13 30.66 11.53 0.79
CA GLY A 13 29.48 11.17 0.01
C GLY A 13 29.61 11.72 -1.41
N ASN A 14 29.13 10.98 -2.41
CA ASN A 14 29.21 11.33 -3.82
C ASN A 14 27.93 12.06 -4.29
N VAL A 15 27.41 12.99 -3.47
CA VAL A 15 26.16 13.70 -3.74
C VAL A 15 26.47 14.94 -4.56
N THR A 16 26.12 14.93 -5.84
CA THR A 16 26.03 16.13 -6.69
C THR A 16 24.77 16.90 -6.33
N ALA A 17 24.89 18.21 -6.12
CA ALA A 17 23.75 19.11 -5.93
C ALA A 17 22.90 19.12 -7.23
N GLN A 18 21.61 18.87 -7.12
CA GLN A 18 20.64 19.08 -8.19
C GLN A 18 19.93 20.42 -7.99
N ASP A 19 20.01 21.24 -9.03
CA ASP A 19 19.22 22.41 -9.43
C ASP A 19 18.43 23.21 -8.37
N ASP A 20 18.77 24.51 -8.31
CA ASP A 20 18.00 25.55 -7.62
C ASP A 20 16.63 25.70 -8.28
N THR A 21 15.60 25.11 -7.67
CA THR A 21 14.20 25.35 -8.07
C THR A 21 13.69 26.58 -7.32
N GLU A 22 13.56 27.71 -8.01
CA GLU A 22 12.87 28.89 -7.47
C GLU A 22 11.39 28.56 -7.20
N SER A 23 10.96 28.80 -5.97
CA SER A 23 9.59 28.54 -5.51
C SER A 23 8.68 29.70 -5.89
N LEU A 24 7.62 29.43 -6.66
CA LEU A 24 6.55 30.40 -6.91
C LEU A 24 5.65 30.56 -5.67
N PRO A 25 5.12 31.77 -5.38
CA PRO A 25 4.37 32.04 -4.17
C PRO A 25 2.94 31.46 -4.23
N ALA A 26 2.46 30.99 -3.07
CA ALA A 26 1.12 30.49 -2.89
C ALA A 26 0.11 31.63 -2.80
N GLU A 27 -0.85 31.69 -3.73
CA GLU A 27 -2.05 32.49 -3.57
C GLU A 27 -3.09 31.70 -2.79
N ALA A 28 -3.48 32.24 -1.63
CA ALA A 28 -4.50 31.70 -0.77
C ALA A 28 -5.80 32.47 -0.99
N VAL A 29 -6.90 31.82 -1.41
CA VAL A 29 -8.25 32.35 -1.12
C VAL A 29 -9.29 31.24 -1.01
N SER A 30 -9.70 31.05 0.25
CA SER A 30 -11.05 30.91 0.81
C SER A 30 -12.06 29.83 0.36
N SER A 31 -12.67 29.30 1.42
CA SER A 31 -13.88 28.52 1.52
C SER A 31 -15.12 29.16 0.89
N ALA A 32 -15.89 28.37 0.15
CA ALA A 32 -17.35 28.45 0.18
C ALA A 32 -17.95 27.09 -0.19
N ALA A 33 -18.75 26.54 0.73
CA ALA A 33 -19.66 25.45 0.43
C ALA A 33 -20.75 25.96 -0.50
N GLN A 34 -21.13 25.22 -1.54
CA GLN A 34 -22.53 25.08 -1.94
C GLN A 34 -22.74 24.03 -3.04
N SER A 35 -23.86 23.32 -2.86
CA SER A 35 -24.55 22.40 -3.76
C SER A 35 -24.68 22.93 -5.19
N TYR A 36 -24.51 22.06 -6.20
CA TYR A 36 -24.91 22.38 -7.58
C TYR A 36 -25.89 21.34 -8.09
N HIS A 37 -27.10 21.82 -8.33
CA HIS A 37 -28.12 21.22 -9.17
C HIS A 37 -27.65 21.19 -10.63
N ILE A 38 -28.03 20.15 -11.36
CA ILE A 38 -27.87 20.07 -12.80
C ILE A 38 -29.07 20.78 -13.43
N ASP A 39 -28.85 21.90 -14.09
CA ASP A 39 -29.81 22.48 -15.03
C ASP A 39 -29.18 22.58 -16.42
N THR A 40 -29.83 21.91 -17.36
CA THR A 40 -29.52 21.93 -18.79
C THR A 40 -30.24 23.11 -19.42
N SER A 41 -29.50 24.15 -19.82
CA SER A 41 -30.02 25.15 -20.78
C SER A 41 -28.89 25.71 -21.64
N ILE A 42 -29.06 25.58 -22.95
CA ILE A 42 -28.26 26.20 -24.00
C ILE A 42 -28.35 27.74 -23.91
N ALA A 43 -27.22 28.43 -24.05
CA ALA A 43 -27.20 29.84 -24.45
C ALA A 43 -25.95 30.16 -25.28
N ASN A 44 -26.19 30.49 -26.56
CA ASN A 44 -25.26 31.16 -27.47
C ASN A 44 -24.80 32.50 -26.87
N LEU A 45 -23.54 32.88 -27.04
CA LEU A 45 -23.01 34.26 -27.04
C LEU A 45 -21.60 34.19 -27.67
N SER A 46 -21.47 34.41 -28.98
CA SER A 46 -21.36 35.69 -29.70
C SER A 46 -19.91 35.94 -30.10
N ALA A 47 -19.70 36.02 -31.41
CA ALA A 47 -18.44 36.36 -32.06
C ALA A 47 -17.91 37.70 -31.58
N VAL A 48 -16.59 37.76 -31.36
CA VAL A 48 -15.82 38.99 -31.51
C VAL A 48 -14.84 38.77 -32.64
N ASP A 49 -15.18 39.40 -33.75
CA ASP A 49 -14.38 39.55 -34.95
C ASP A 49 -13.28 40.56 -34.66
N MET A 50 -12.02 40.15 -34.83
CA MET A 50 -10.87 41.06 -34.85
C MET A 50 -10.04 40.70 -36.07
N SER A 51 -10.30 41.43 -37.15
CA SER A 51 -9.47 41.42 -38.35
C SER A 51 -8.14 42.12 -38.12
N SER A 52 -7.10 41.59 -38.77
CA SER A 52 -5.93 42.27 -39.35
C SER A 52 -4.57 41.80 -38.81
N ALA A 53 -3.87 41.01 -39.62
CA ALA A 53 -2.58 41.40 -40.19
C ALA A 53 -2.08 40.29 -41.13
N GLU A 54 -1.88 40.65 -42.39
CA GLU A 54 -1.35 39.84 -43.48
C GLU A 54 0.01 39.23 -43.10
N GLY A 55 0.08 37.90 -43.07
CA GLY A 55 1.29 37.11 -42.95
C GLY A 55 1.01 35.75 -43.55
N GLU A 56 1.80 35.33 -44.53
CA GLU A 56 1.52 34.18 -45.37
C GLU A 56 1.35 32.88 -44.55
N ASP A 57 0.14 32.33 -44.62
CA ASP A 57 -0.37 31.28 -43.73
C ASP A 57 -0.11 29.90 -44.35
N LEU A 58 1.08 29.34 -44.11
CA LEU A 58 1.29 27.91 -44.28
C LEU A 58 0.54 27.20 -43.15
N PRO A 59 -0.41 26.28 -43.43
CA PRO A 59 -1.17 25.63 -42.38
C PRO A 59 -0.20 24.89 -41.44
N SER A 60 -0.18 25.32 -40.18
CA SER A 60 0.51 24.62 -39.11
C SER A 60 0.09 23.14 -39.15
N PRO A 61 1.04 22.18 -39.18
CA PRO A 61 0.71 20.75 -39.19
C PRO A 61 -0.04 20.27 -37.92
N PHE A 62 -0.31 21.19 -36.99
CA PHE A 62 -1.05 20.97 -35.77
C PHE A 62 -2.45 21.63 -35.77
N ALA A 63 -2.87 22.27 -36.87
CA ALA A 63 -4.12 23.03 -36.94
C ALA A 63 -5.39 22.16 -36.78
N ASP A 64 -5.30 20.85 -37.05
CA ASP A 64 -6.42 19.90 -36.93
C ASP A 64 -6.16 18.80 -35.90
N ILE A 65 -5.48 19.12 -34.79
CA ILE A 65 -5.55 18.26 -33.61
C ILE A 65 -6.55 18.92 -32.67
N PRO A 66 -7.77 18.38 -32.51
CA PRO A 66 -8.61 18.76 -31.39
C PRO A 66 -7.84 18.35 -30.13
N ALA A 67 -7.03 19.26 -29.59
CA ALA A 67 -6.49 19.18 -28.25
C ALA A 67 -7.61 19.47 -27.24
N LEU A 68 -8.77 18.84 -27.45
CA LEU A 68 -9.61 18.45 -26.36
C LEU A 68 -8.85 17.29 -25.71
N VAL A 69 -7.85 17.67 -24.91
CA VAL A 69 -7.33 16.84 -23.83
C VAL A 69 -8.53 16.61 -22.92
N HIS A 70 -9.38 15.68 -23.33
CA HIS A 70 -10.27 15.00 -22.42
C HIS A 70 -9.35 14.56 -21.29
N ASP A 71 -9.71 14.98 -20.08
CA ASP A 71 -9.04 14.63 -18.84
C ASP A 71 -9.20 13.11 -18.64
N HIS A 72 -8.48 12.36 -19.47
CA HIS A 72 -8.43 10.93 -19.42
C HIS A 72 -7.63 10.64 -18.17
N SER A 73 -8.35 10.27 -17.11
CA SER A 73 -7.72 9.70 -15.93
C SER A 73 -7.05 8.39 -16.36
N TYR A 74 -5.82 8.46 -16.85
CA TYR A 74 -5.00 7.31 -17.26
C TYR A 74 -4.65 6.41 -16.06
N LEU A 75 -5.01 6.85 -14.84
CA LEU A 75 -4.84 6.10 -13.63
C LEU A 75 -5.93 5.04 -13.52
N PRO A 76 -5.56 3.75 -13.43
CA PRO A 76 -6.51 2.67 -13.18
C PRO A 76 -7.34 2.98 -11.93
N LYS A 77 -8.67 2.96 -12.06
CA LYS A 77 -9.59 3.10 -10.91
C LYS A 77 -9.45 1.94 -9.92
N HIS A 78 -8.90 0.82 -10.38
CA HIS A 78 -8.61 -0.37 -9.59
C HIS A 78 -7.12 -0.67 -9.66
N PHE A 79 -6.43 -0.32 -8.58
CA PHE A 79 -5.02 -0.61 -8.36
C PHE A 79 -4.84 -2.01 -7.75
N ASP A 80 -5.69 -2.99 -8.06
CA ASP A 80 -5.73 -4.27 -7.34
C ASP A 80 -4.36 -4.97 -7.37
N GLY A 81 -3.65 -4.92 -8.50
CA GLY A 81 -2.27 -5.41 -8.58
C GLY A 81 -1.30 -4.67 -7.65
N LEU A 82 -1.41 -3.34 -7.52
CA LEU A 82 -0.59 -2.55 -6.61
C LEU A 82 -0.98 -2.78 -5.15
N VAL A 83 -2.27 -2.86 -4.82
CA VAL A 83 -2.77 -3.14 -3.48
C VAL A 83 -2.23 -4.49 -3.02
N GLU A 84 -2.34 -5.53 -3.85
CA GLU A 84 -1.81 -6.86 -3.52
C GLU A 84 -0.30 -6.83 -3.30
N ASN A 85 0.44 -6.12 -4.16
CA ASN A 85 1.88 -5.92 -3.99
C ASN A 85 2.26 -5.23 -2.67
N VAL A 86 1.51 -4.20 -2.30
CA VAL A 86 1.69 -3.48 -1.03
C VAL A 86 1.32 -4.37 0.15
N LEU A 87 0.26 -5.16 0.06
CA LEU A 87 -0.16 -6.09 1.12
C LEU A 87 0.88 -7.18 1.36
N VAL A 88 1.46 -7.76 0.31
CA VAL A 88 2.59 -8.70 0.43
C VAL A 88 3.78 -8.02 1.11
N TYR A 89 4.14 -6.81 0.68
CA TYR A 89 5.24 -6.06 1.29
C TYR A 89 5.01 -5.79 2.80
N ILE A 90 3.81 -5.33 3.17
CA ILE A 90 3.41 -5.12 4.58
C ILE A 90 3.42 -6.45 5.35
N SER A 91 2.99 -7.54 4.73
CA SER A 91 2.98 -8.87 5.35
C SER A 91 4.39 -9.31 5.74
N GLY A 92 5.42 -9.02 4.93
CA GLY A 92 6.82 -9.27 5.31
C GLY A 92 7.24 -8.56 6.61
N PHE A 93 6.78 -7.32 6.83
CA PHE A 93 7.01 -6.60 8.08
C PHE A 93 6.26 -7.25 9.27
N VAL A 94 5.00 -7.64 9.06
CA VAL A 94 4.21 -8.34 10.07
C VAL A 94 4.89 -9.64 10.48
N VAL A 95 5.33 -10.47 9.52
CA VAL A 95 6.06 -11.71 9.77
C VAL A 95 7.33 -11.44 10.56
N ARG A 96 8.15 -10.46 10.17
CA ARG A 96 9.37 -10.10 10.91
C ARG A 96 9.08 -9.80 12.38
N ARG A 97 7.98 -9.09 12.66
CA ARG A 97 7.58 -8.77 14.05
C ARG A 97 7.05 -9.99 14.79
N THR A 98 6.30 -10.85 14.12
CA THR A 98 5.74 -12.09 14.69
C THR A 98 6.85 -13.12 14.99
N LEU A 99 7.84 -13.27 14.11
CA LEU A 99 8.99 -14.14 14.32
C LEU A 99 9.80 -13.75 15.56
N ARG A 100 9.81 -12.50 16.00
CA ARG A 100 10.48 -12.13 17.26
C ARG A 100 9.77 -12.64 18.52
N LYS A 101 8.51 -13.07 18.39
CA LYS A 101 7.66 -13.53 19.49
C LYS A 101 7.45 -15.04 19.50
N LEU A 102 7.64 -15.70 18.36
CA LEU A 102 7.45 -17.14 18.22
C LEU A 102 8.77 -17.89 18.48
N SER A 103 8.71 -18.86 19.38
CA SER A 103 9.82 -19.78 19.69
C SER A 103 9.74 -21.12 18.96
N CYS A 104 8.56 -21.53 18.48
CA CYS A 104 8.39 -22.80 17.79
C CYS A 104 8.81 -22.70 16.32
N ASP A 105 9.78 -23.53 15.89
CA ASP A 105 10.30 -23.51 14.52
C ASP A 105 9.26 -23.88 13.47
N VAL A 106 8.35 -24.81 13.75
CA VAL A 106 7.27 -25.17 12.83
C VAL A 106 6.35 -23.96 12.58
N CYS A 107 5.91 -23.27 13.64
CA CYS A 107 5.12 -22.04 13.54
C CYS A 107 5.87 -20.87 12.89
N ARG A 108 7.20 -20.86 12.95
CA ARG A 108 8.02 -19.83 12.29
C ARG A 108 8.11 -20.10 10.80
N SER A 109 8.37 -21.36 10.42
CA SER A 109 8.47 -21.80 9.04
C SER A 109 7.15 -21.65 8.29
N SER A 110 6.01 -21.83 8.96
CA SER A 110 4.68 -21.64 8.34
C SER A 110 4.36 -20.18 7.95
N LEU A 111 5.15 -19.20 8.39
CA LEU A 111 4.94 -17.78 8.10
C LEU A 111 5.76 -17.27 6.91
N VAL A 112 6.72 -18.05 6.41
CA VAL A 112 7.64 -17.65 5.35
C VAL A 112 7.53 -18.59 4.15
N THR A 113 7.84 -18.08 2.98
CA THR A 113 7.96 -18.89 1.75
C THR A 113 9.33 -18.69 1.14
N ASP A 114 9.71 -19.59 0.24
CA ASP A 114 10.96 -19.47 -0.50
C ASP A 114 10.87 -18.43 -1.63
N ALA A 115 12.02 -17.94 -2.07
CA ALA A 115 12.09 -16.90 -3.09
C ALA A 115 11.69 -17.39 -4.49
N GLU A 116 11.82 -18.67 -4.79
CA GLU A 116 11.45 -19.22 -6.11
C GLU A 116 9.94 -19.19 -6.29
N SER A 117 9.21 -19.68 -5.28
CA SER A 117 7.75 -19.67 -5.23
C SER A 117 7.20 -18.24 -5.34
N ALA A 118 7.82 -17.28 -4.65
CA ALA A 118 7.41 -15.88 -4.72
C ALA A 118 7.63 -15.24 -6.10
N ARG A 119 8.70 -15.61 -6.83
CA ARG A 119 9.00 -15.02 -8.15
C ARG A 119 7.97 -15.34 -9.23
N GLN A 120 7.20 -16.42 -9.06
CA GLN A 120 6.17 -16.82 -10.01
C GLN A 120 4.87 -16.00 -9.86
N ASP A 121 4.67 -15.37 -8.71
CA ASP A 121 3.46 -14.62 -8.39
C ASP A 121 3.70 -13.09 -8.52
N GLN A 122 2.89 -12.44 -9.35
CA GLN A 122 2.97 -11.00 -9.61
C GLN A 122 2.69 -10.14 -8.37
N SER A 123 2.02 -10.68 -7.35
CA SER A 123 1.80 -10.00 -6.08
C SER A 123 3.09 -9.80 -5.26
N TYR A 124 4.18 -10.50 -5.58
CA TYR A 124 5.48 -10.34 -4.92
C TYR A 124 6.44 -9.41 -5.67
N HIS A 125 6.01 -8.80 -6.79
CA HIS A 125 6.89 -8.02 -7.65
C HIS A 125 7.52 -6.81 -6.94
N LEU A 126 6.73 -6.03 -6.20
CA LEU A 126 7.21 -4.90 -5.40
C LEU A 126 8.20 -5.34 -4.33
N LEU A 127 7.90 -6.45 -3.64
CA LEU A 127 8.79 -7.01 -2.63
C LEU A 127 10.12 -7.39 -3.26
N THR A 128 10.09 -8.09 -4.40
CA THR A 128 11.28 -8.51 -5.15
C THR A 128 12.11 -7.31 -5.59
N LEU A 129 11.46 -6.28 -6.15
CA LEU A 129 12.12 -5.05 -6.61
C LEU A 129 12.80 -4.29 -5.46
N LYS A 130 12.20 -4.28 -4.26
CA LYS A 130 12.74 -3.57 -3.10
C LYS A 130 13.66 -4.41 -2.22
N ASN A 131 13.77 -5.71 -2.46
CA ASN A 131 14.54 -6.59 -1.60
C ASN A 131 16.04 -6.54 -1.93
N ASN A 132 16.82 -5.94 -1.03
CA ASN A 132 18.29 -5.94 -1.10
C ASN A 132 18.92 -7.11 -0.32
N GLY A 133 18.24 -8.26 -0.24
CA GLY A 133 18.66 -9.46 0.51
C GLY A 133 18.32 -9.45 2.00
N GLY A 134 17.60 -8.42 2.47
CA GLY A 134 17.28 -8.23 3.87
C GLY A 134 15.81 -8.35 4.22
N LEU A 135 14.89 -8.48 3.26
CA LEU A 135 13.44 -8.55 3.51
C LEU A 135 12.96 -9.99 3.69
N VAL A 136 11.89 -10.15 4.47
CA VAL A 136 11.24 -11.45 4.69
C VAL A 136 10.24 -11.67 3.56
N ILE A 137 10.25 -12.87 2.97
CA ILE A 137 9.26 -13.28 1.97
C ILE A 137 8.12 -14.01 2.72
N PRO A 138 6.94 -13.38 2.84
CA PRO A 138 5.83 -13.94 3.62
C PRO A 138 5.18 -15.11 2.90
N ALA A 139 4.65 -16.09 3.64
CA ALA A 139 3.82 -17.15 3.08
C ALA A 139 2.41 -16.64 2.71
N GLU A 140 1.72 -17.33 1.79
CA GLU A 140 0.37 -16.93 1.35
C GLU A 140 -0.63 -16.87 2.51
N GLY A 141 -0.49 -17.75 3.51
CA GLY A 141 -1.35 -17.76 4.70
C GLY A 141 -1.40 -16.42 5.43
N ILE A 142 -0.26 -15.79 5.67
CA ILE A 142 -0.21 -14.49 6.35
C ILE A 142 -0.70 -13.36 5.42
N VAL A 143 -0.39 -13.43 4.12
CA VAL A 143 -0.87 -12.46 3.11
C VAL A 143 -2.40 -12.48 3.08
N LYS A 144 -3.02 -13.66 3.10
CA LYS A 144 -4.47 -13.84 3.15
C LYS A 144 -5.10 -13.23 4.39
N VAL A 145 -4.49 -13.40 5.57
CA VAL A 145 -4.96 -12.77 6.82
C VAL A 145 -4.85 -11.24 6.74
N VAL A 146 -3.74 -10.71 6.23
CA VAL A 146 -3.53 -9.26 6.07
C VAL A 146 -4.50 -8.67 5.05
N ARG A 147 -4.74 -9.35 3.93
CA ARG A 147 -5.75 -9.00 2.91
C ARG A 147 -7.17 -9.01 3.48
N ALA A 148 -7.49 -9.96 4.34
CA ALA A 148 -8.78 -9.96 5.03
C ALA A 148 -8.91 -8.78 6.00
N ALA A 149 -7.85 -8.46 6.75
CA ALA A 149 -7.82 -7.33 7.68
C ALA A 149 -7.94 -5.99 6.94
N GLU A 150 -7.21 -5.82 5.85
CA GLU A 150 -7.28 -4.62 5.04
C GLU A 150 -8.71 -4.38 4.52
N ARG A 151 -9.38 -5.40 3.98
CA ARG A 151 -10.76 -5.25 3.49
C ARG A 151 -11.73 -4.84 4.57
N VAL A 152 -11.56 -5.36 5.79
CA VAL A 152 -12.38 -4.98 6.94
C VAL A 152 -12.13 -3.52 7.33
N VAL A 153 -10.87 -3.09 7.39
CA VAL A 153 -10.51 -1.71 7.71
C VAL A 153 -10.98 -0.74 6.64
N ARG A 154 -10.77 -1.06 5.36
CA ARG A 154 -11.23 -0.24 4.21
C ARG A 154 -12.75 -0.10 4.22
N GLN A 155 -13.48 -1.19 4.40
CA GLN A 155 -14.95 -1.14 4.42
C GLN A 155 -15.46 -0.28 5.59
N ALA A 156 -14.85 -0.40 6.76
CA ALA A 156 -15.22 0.42 7.91
C ALA A 156 -14.88 1.90 7.73
N ALA A 157 -13.84 2.22 6.97
CA ALA A 157 -13.46 3.60 6.65
C ALA A 157 -14.36 4.22 5.56
N ALA A 158 -14.89 3.41 4.64
CA ALA A 158 -15.81 3.85 3.60
C ALA A 158 -17.27 3.98 4.07
N ASP A 159 -17.60 3.42 5.24
CA ASP A 159 -18.95 3.47 5.81
C ASP A 159 -19.25 4.85 6.38
N SER A 160 -19.96 5.66 5.60
CA SER A 160 -20.37 7.02 5.98
C SER A 160 -21.32 7.07 7.17
N THR A 161 -21.94 5.95 7.55
CA THR A 161 -22.81 5.88 8.75
C THR A 161 -22.01 5.78 10.04
N ARG A 162 -20.71 5.46 9.93
CA ARG A 162 -19.86 5.17 11.06
C ARG A 162 -19.21 6.45 11.59
N SER A 163 -19.55 6.84 12.81
CA SER A 163 -18.99 8.03 13.46
C SER A 163 -17.66 7.79 14.18
N GLN A 164 -17.23 6.54 14.34
CA GLN A 164 -16.05 6.16 15.11
C GLN A 164 -15.20 5.12 14.36
N PRO A 165 -13.86 5.16 14.50
CA PRO A 165 -12.96 4.15 13.93
C PRO A 165 -13.34 2.74 14.38
N ILE A 166 -13.11 1.76 13.51
CA ILE A 166 -13.32 0.34 13.85
C ILE A 166 -12.38 -0.09 14.98
N LYS A 167 -12.94 -0.76 16.00
CA LYS A 167 -12.17 -1.24 17.15
C LYS A 167 -11.41 -2.51 16.78
N MET A 168 -10.23 -2.70 17.37
CA MET A 168 -9.37 -3.87 17.13
C MET A 168 -10.09 -5.22 17.33
N LEU A 169 -10.93 -5.33 18.37
CA LEU A 169 -11.70 -6.56 18.64
C LEU A 169 -12.68 -6.88 17.51
N GLU A 170 -13.29 -5.85 16.92
CA GLU A 170 -14.21 -6.01 15.81
C GLU A 170 -13.45 -6.42 14.53
N VAL A 171 -12.30 -5.80 14.26
CA VAL A 171 -11.42 -6.22 13.15
C VAL A 171 -11.06 -7.69 13.32
N ARG A 172 -10.60 -8.11 14.51
CA ARG A 172 -10.26 -9.50 14.79
C ARG A 172 -11.44 -10.44 14.49
N TYR A 173 -12.62 -10.14 15.04
CA TYR A 173 -13.80 -10.97 14.83
C TYR A 173 -14.17 -11.08 13.34
N MET A 174 -14.20 -9.96 12.62
CA MET A 174 -14.55 -9.95 11.21
C MET A 174 -13.53 -10.67 10.33
N VAL A 175 -12.23 -10.54 10.64
CA VAL A 175 -11.17 -11.28 9.94
C VAL A 175 -11.30 -12.77 10.21
N GLN A 176 -11.45 -13.19 11.46
CA GLN A 176 -11.67 -14.60 11.82
C GLN A 176 -12.90 -15.17 11.12
N LYS A 177 -14.02 -14.43 11.11
CA LYS A 177 -15.23 -14.83 10.39
C LYS A 177 -15.00 -15.01 8.89
N ARG A 178 -14.17 -14.16 8.26
CA ARG A 178 -13.83 -14.24 6.83
C ARG A 178 -12.89 -15.40 6.50
N ILE A 179 -11.95 -15.72 7.38
CA ILE A 179 -11.03 -16.86 7.22
C ILE A 179 -11.75 -18.18 7.54
N GLY A 180 -12.70 -18.17 8.47
CA GLY A 180 -13.46 -19.36 8.85
C GLY A 180 -12.60 -20.36 9.61
N THR A 181 -12.78 -21.65 9.27
CA THR A 181 -12.05 -22.78 9.86
C THR A 181 -10.86 -23.22 9.00
N GLU A 182 -10.46 -22.40 8.02
CA GLU A 182 -9.37 -22.72 7.13
C GLU A 182 -8.03 -22.73 7.87
N ASP A 183 -7.24 -23.79 7.67
CA ASP A 183 -5.87 -23.87 8.15
C ASP A 183 -4.93 -23.12 7.19
N VAL A 184 -5.01 -21.78 7.22
CA VAL A 184 -4.25 -20.90 6.34
C VAL A 184 -2.73 -21.02 6.52
N PHE A 185 -2.26 -21.56 7.65
CA PHE A 185 -0.84 -21.76 7.92
C PHE A 185 -0.38 -23.21 7.75
N LEU A 186 -1.28 -24.12 7.34
CA LEU A 186 -0.99 -25.54 7.12
C LEU A 186 -0.31 -26.20 8.33
N LEU A 187 -0.75 -25.84 9.54
CA LEU A 187 -0.19 -26.34 10.79
C LEU A 187 -0.83 -27.67 11.23
N GLY A 188 -2.03 -27.98 10.76
CA GLY A 188 -2.73 -29.24 11.03
C GLY A 188 -2.71 -29.62 12.51
N GLU A 189 -2.23 -30.84 12.78
CA GLU A 189 -2.13 -31.41 14.13
C GLU A 189 -1.15 -30.67 15.05
N HIS A 190 -0.22 -29.88 14.49
CA HIS A 190 0.71 -29.07 15.28
C HIS A 190 -0.03 -28.06 16.18
N LEU A 191 -1.21 -27.59 15.75
CA LEU A 191 -2.08 -26.72 16.55
C LEU A 191 -2.59 -27.42 17.81
N MET A 192 -2.88 -28.72 17.73
CA MET A 192 -3.42 -29.50 18.84
C MET A 192 -2.37 -29.66 19.96
N ILE A 193 -1.10 -29.87 19.59
CA ILE A 193 0.02 -30.03 20.54
C ILE A 193 0.21 -28.75 21.38
N HIS A 194 0.17 -27.57 20.75
CA HIS A 194 0.33 -26.30 21.45
C HIS A 194 -0.90 -25.87 22.27
N ALA A 195 -2.11 -26.21 21.82
CA ALA A 195 -3.33 -25.97 22.59
C ALA A 195 -3.34 -26.77 23.90
N MET A 196 -2.82 -28.00 23.88
CA MET A 196 -2.66 -28.83 25.07
C MET A 196 -1.54 -28.32 26.00
N ALA A 197 -0.41 -27.84 25.46
CA ALA A 197 0.68 -27.30 26.29
C ALA A 197 0.31 -25.99 27.04
N SER A 198 -0.55 -25.16 26.44
CA SER A 198 -0.99 -23.87 27.03
C SER A 198 -2.05 -24.05 28.14
N THR A 199 -2.79 -25.16 28.12
CA THR A 199 -3.78 -25.50 29.16
C THR A 199 -3.13 -26.14 30.39
N VAL A 200 -2.07 -26.92 30.21
CA VAL A 200 -1.31 -27.50 31.34
C VAL A 200 -0.57 -26.42 32.14
N THR A 201 0.02 -25.42 31.48
CA THR A 201 0.78 -24.35 32.15
C THR A 201 -0.08 -23.37 32.97
N THR A 202 -1.39 -23.26 32.69
CA THR A 202 -2.30 -22.42 33.49
C THR A 202 -2.87 -23.12 34.72
N THR A 203 -2.79 -24.45 34.79
CA THR A 203 -3.26 -25.22 35.95
C THR A 203 -2.25 -25.39 37.09
N HIS A 204 -1.00 -24.95 36.90
CA HIS A 204 0.07 -25.14 37.89
C HIS A 204 0.49 -23.89 38.69
N CYS A 205 -0.19 -22.76 38.49
CA CYS A 205 -0.02 -21.55 39.32
C CYS A 205 -1.29 -21.21 40.12
N ARG A 206 -1.86 -22.23 40.80
CA ARG A 206 -2.82 -22.04 41.89
C ARG A 206 -2.42 -22.94 43.06
N HIS A 207 -1.48 -22.48 43.87
CA HIS A 207 -1.38 -22.81 45.28
C HIS A 207 -0.84 -21.61 46.04
#